data_AF-A0A0E9LXB9-F1
#
_entry.id   AF-A0A0E9LXB9-F1
#
_cell.length_a   1.000
_cell.length_b   1.000
_cell.length_c   1.000
_cell.angle_alpha   90.00
_cell.angle_beta   90.00
_cell.angle_gamma   90.00
#
_symmetry.space_group_name_H-M   'P 1'
#
loop_
_entity.id
_entity.type
_entity.pdbx_description
1 polymer ?
#
loop_
_entity_poly.entity_id
_entity_poly.type
_entity_poly.pdbx_seq_one_letter_code
_entity_poly.pdbx_strand_id
1 'polypeptide(L)'
;MNEKVFRFTEIEFYYYHEPGHEDTYTHPHQRAAGEWRFHSQGFDLTLEGDEGTKDGGILIRGLYGPTSENDEATASYVNGPRKVLVKIFEAFGSAFEPGCIQLKEAAEWDVEVYKVFRHIPNKEKDRDFIDKPYRYLVNLDNLDIHKGLKGPIKEKMQRISL
;
A
#
# COMPACT_ATOMS: atom_id res chain seq x y z
N MET A 1 -25.90 -2.00 3.80
CA MET A 1 -24.43 -1.96 3.94
C MET A 1 -23.95 -0.62 3.42
N ASN A 2 -23.11 0.10 4.17
CA ASN A 2 -22.44 1.28 3.65
C ASN A 2 -21.31 0.83 2.73
N GLU A 3 -21.56 0.83 1.42
CA GLU A 3 -20.55 0.43 0.44
C GLU A 3 -19.60 1.59 0.12
N LYS A 4 -18.78 1.99 1.11
CA LYS A 4 -17.69 2.91 0.87
C LYS A 4 -16.59 2.17 0.11
N VAL A 5 -16.40 2.55 -1.16
CA VAL A 5 -15.37 1.96 -2.03
C VAL A 5 -14.15 2.86 -2.06
N PHE A 6 -12.98 2.27 -1.88
CA PHE A 6 -11.69 2.94 -2.02
C PHE A 6 -10.86 2.24 -3.09
N ARG A 7 -10.11 3.03 -3.86
CA ARG A 7 -9.11 2.53 -4.80
C ARG A 7 -7.72 2.72 -4.23
N PHE A 8 -6.83 1.74 -4.37
CA PHE A 8 -5.43 1.89 -3.98
C PHE A 8 -4.73 2.89 -4.90
N THR A 9 -4.03 3.86 -4.31
CA THR A 9 -3.22 4.83 -5.07
C THR A 9 -1.72 4.65 -4.85
N GLU A 10 -1.33 3.99 -3.76
CA GLU A 10 0.06 3.74 -3.42
C GLU A 10 0.19 2.47 -2.57
N ILE A 11 1.05 1.54 -2.99
CA ILE A 11 1.39 0.32 -2.25
C ILE A 11 2.90 0.03 -2.29
N GLU A 12 3.40 -0.70 -1.28
CA GLU A 12 4.79 -1.16 -1.20
C GLU A 12 4.85 -2.67 -0.94
N PHE A 13 5.68 -3.37 -1.71
CA PHE A 13 5.97 -4.80 -1.50
C PHE A 13 7.16 -4.98 -0.55
N TYR A 14 6.99 -5.89 0.40
CA TYR A 14 8.04 -6.41 1.26
C TYR A 14 7.99 -7.92 1.13
N TYR A 15 9.06 -8.53 0.64
CA TYR A 15 9.09 -9.97 0.42
C TYR A 15 10.46 -10.49 0.78
N TYR A 16 10.53 -11.45 1.68
CA TYR A 16 11.72 -12.16 2.05
C TYR A 16 11.58 -13.61 1.60
N HIS A 17 12.61 -14.16 0.95
CA HIS A 17 12.70 -15.56 0.58
C HIS A 17 14.16 -16.02 0.55
N GLU A 18 14.50 -16.98 1.40
CA GLU A 18 15.80 -17.63 1.41
C GLU A 18 15.72 -19.01 0.73
N PRO A 19 16.65 -19.32 -0.20
CA PRO A 19 17.66 -18.43 -0.76
C PRO A 19 17.09 -17.51 -1.85
N GLY A 20 17.79 -16.40 -2.13
CA GLY A 20 17.70 -15.67 -3.40
C GLY A 20 16.94 -14.34 -3.39
N HIS A 21 16.17 -14.03 -2.35
CA HIS A 21 15.48 -12.74 -2.21
C HIS A 21 15.35 -12.32 -0.74
N GLU A 22 16.48 -12.09 -0.09
CA GLU A 22 16.56 -11.84 1.35
C GLU A 22 16.32 -10.35 1.71
N ASP A 23 15.15 -9.81 1.36
CA ASP A 23 14.82 -8.41 1.68
C ASP A 23 14.66 -8.20 3.20
N THR A 24 15.75 -7.78 3.85
CA THR A 24 15.79 -7.59 5.31
C THR A 24 14.96 -6.41 5.84
N TYR A 25 14.31 -5.66 4.94
CA TYR A 25 13.27 -4.69 5.31
C TYR A 25 11.92 -5.34 5.59
N THR A 26 11.74 -6.61 5.23
CA THR A 26 10.55 -7.40 5.54
C THR A 26 10.51 -7.74 7.03
N HIS A 27 9.33 -7.59 7.64
CA HIS A 27 9.13 -7.91 9.05
C HIS A 27 8.44 -9.27 9.18
N PRO A 28 9.08 -10.27 9.80
CA PRO A 28 8.50 -11.59 9.91
C PRO A 28 7.21 -11.58 10.73
N HIS A 29 6.25 -12.40 10.32
CA HIS A 29 4.96 -12.57 10.97
C HIS A 29 4.35 -13.97 10.84
N GLN A 30 4.84 -14.85 9.95
CA GLN A 30 4.37 -16.25 9.83
C GLN A 30 2.84 -16.35 9.64
N ARG A 31 2.31 -15.73 8.58
CA ARG A 31 0.85 -15.69 8.32
C ARG A 31 0.51 -16.31 6.99
N ALA A 32 -0.73 -16.78 6.87
CA ALA A 32 -1.30 -17.19 5.59
C ALA A 32 -1.40 -16.01 4.63
N ALA A 33 -1.37 -16.26 3.33
CA ALA A 33 -1.57 -15.21 2.33
C ALA A 33 -3.01 -14.65 2.37
N GLY A 34 -3.14 -13.34 2.17
CA GLY A 34 -4.43 -12.65 2.04
C GLY A 34 -5.08 -12.21 3.36
N GLU A 35 -4.38 -12.31 4.48
CA GLU A 35 -4.85 -11.76 5.75
C GLU A 35 -4.60 -10.25 5.84
N TRP A 36 -5.45 -9.55 6.58
CA TRP A 36 -5.17 -8.19 7.03
C TRP A 36 -4.24 -8.21 8.24
N ARG A 37 -3.09 -7.55 8.14
CA ARG A 37 -2.15 -7.40 9.24
C ARG A 37 -1.97 -5.94 9.61
N PHE A 38 -2.30 -5.60 10.86
CA PHE A 38 -2.14 -4.26 11.41
C PHE A 38 -0.84 -4.15 12.20
N HIS A 39 -0.13 -3.04 12.03
CA HIS A 39 1.11 -2.76 12.76
C HIS A 39 1.32 -1.26 12.93
N SER A 40 2.38 -0.86 13.64
CA SER A 40 2.62 0.55 14.00
C SER A 40 2.84 1.50 12.81
N GLN A 41 3.04 0.98 11.60
CA GLN A 41 3.22 1.81 10.40
C GLN A 41 1.97 1.89 9.52
N GLY A 42 0.94 1.06 9.75
CA GLY A 42 -0.25 0.99 8.93
C GLY A 42 -0.84 -0.42 8.93
N PHE A 43 -1.31 -0.85 7.76
CA PHE A 43 -1.72 -2.23 7.56
C PHE A 43 -1.25 -2.75 6.21
N ASP A 44 -1.05 -4.05 6.14
CA ASP A 44 -0.61 -4.77 4.96
C ASP A 44 -1.55 -5.95 4.66
N LEU A 45 -1.55 -6.37 3.39
CA LEU A 45 -2.05 -7.68 2.96
C LEU A 45 -0.89 -8.65 3.04
N THR A 46 -1.05 -9.74 3.79
CA THR A 46 0.04 -10.71 3.98
C THR A 46 0.31 -11.50 2.70
N LEU A 47 1.59 -11.69 2.40
CA LEU A 47 2.06 -12.80 1.59
C LEU A 47 2.25 -14.02 2.51
N GLU A 48 2.27 -15.22 1.94
CA GLU A 48 2.46 -16.43 2.75
C GLU A 48 3.85 -16.42 3.39
N GLY A 49 3.88 -16.54 4.72
CA GLY A 49 5.10 -16.67 5.50
C GLY A 49 5.23 -18.05 6.14
N ASP A 50 6.46 -18.50 6.37
CA ASP A 50 6.78 -19.71 7.12
C ASP A 50 7.90 -19.47 8.14
N GLU A 51 8.39 -20.55 8.74
CA GLU A 51 9.44 -20.50 9.73
C GLU A 51 10.79 -20.13 9.09
N GLY A 52 10.99 -18.84 8.89
CA GLY A 52 12.28 -18.22 8.61
C GLY A 52 12.75 -18.31 7.16
N THR A 53 12.04 -19.01 6.25
CA THR A 53 12.49 -19.13 4.85
C THR A 53 11.72 -18.23 3.90
N LYS A 54 10.48 -17.87 4.20
CA LYS A 54 9.73 -16.84 3.46
C LYS A 54 8.84 -16.01 4.37
N ASP A 55 8.68 -14.74 4.05
CA ASP A 55 7.69 -13.87 4.68
C ASP A 55 7.41 -12.63 3.81
N GLY A 56 6.34 -11.89 4.07
CA GLY A 56 6.08 -10.68 3.31
C GLY A 56 4.70 -10.10 3.40
N GLY A 57 4.55 -8.90 2.84
CA GLY A 57 3.27 -8.23 2.77
C GLY A 57 3.27 -7.06 1.78
N ILE A 58 2.07 -6.62 1.45
CA ILE A 58 1.79 -5.47 0.60
C ILE A 58 1.27 -4.35 1.50
N LEU A 59 2.13 -3.41 1.86
CA LEU A 59 1.78 -2.26 2.67
C LEU A 59 0.90 -1.30 1.87
N ILE A 60 -0.27 -0.98 2.42
CA ILE A 60 -1.19 -0.01 1.81
C ILE A 60 -0.85 1.39 2.29
N ARG A 61 -0.54 2.30 1.35
CA ARG A 61 -0.04 3.65 1.66
C ARG A 61 -0.92 4.77 1.16
N GLY A 62 -1.71 4.51 0.13
CA GLY A 62 -2.54 5.52 -0.51
C GLY A 62 -3.90 4.97 -0.88
N LEU A 63 -4.93 5.79 -0.66
CA LEU A 63 -6.30 5.54 -1.12
C LEU A 63 -6.85 6.74 -1.89
N TYR A 64 -7.77 6.47 -2.82
CA TYR A 64 -8.70 7.44 -3.37
C TYR A 64 -10.14 6.99 -3.09
N GLY A 65 -10.95 7.87 -2.51
CA GLY A 65 -12.36 7.61 -2.23
C GLY A 65 -12.91 8.36 -1.02
N PRO A 66 -14.14 8.06 -0.58
CA PRO A 66 -15.01 7.02 -1.12
C PRO A 66 -15.53 7.35 -2.53
N THR A 67 -15.64 6.34 -3.41
CA THR A 67 -16.22 6.46 -4.76
C THR A 67 -17.50 5.60 -4.81
N SER A 68 -18.61 6.10 -4.29
CA SER A 68 -19.93 5.51 -4.55
C SER A 68 -20.74 6.47 -5.43
N GLU A 69 -21.79 6.00 -6.09
CA GLU A 69 -22.66 6.81 -6.97
C GLU A 69 -23.17 8.10 -6.30
N ASN A 70 -23.23 8.14 -4.96
CA ASN A 70 -23.72 9.28 -4.19
C ASN A 70 -22.61 10.14 -3.55
N ASP A 71 -21.34 9.72 -3.60
CA ASP A 71 -20.23 10.30 -2.82
C ASP A 71 -19.07 10.85 -3.65
N GLU A 72 -19.12 10.84 -4.99
CA GLU A 72 -18.02 11.34 -5.83
C GLU A 72 -17.58 12.77 -5.48
N ALA A 73 -18.51 13.63 -5.05
CA ALA A 73 -18.21 15.00 -4.60
C ALA A 73 -17.33 15.06 -3.33
N THR A 74 -17.20 13.96 -2.58
CA THR A 74 -16.40 13.86 -1.34
C THR A 74 -15.13 13.02 -1.51
N ALA A 75 -14.94 12.42 -2.69
CA ALA A 75 -13.79 11.57 -2.98
C ALA A 75 -12.49 12.38 -2.88
N SER A 76 -11.54 11.88 -2.10
CA SER A 76 -10.27 12.56 -1.89
C SER A 76 -9.12 11.56 -1.78
N TYR A 77 -7.91 12.06 -2.01
CA TYR A 77 -6.69 11.30 -1.80
C TYR A 77 -6.34 11.26 -0.32
N VAL A 78 -6.09 10.05 0.19
CA VAL A 78 -5.58 9.79 1.52
C VAL A 78 -4.20 9.21 1.39
N ASN A 79 -3.20 9.98 1.82
CA ASN A 79 -1.79 9.69 1.56
C ASN A 79 -1.03 9.45 2.87
N GLY A 80 -0.40 8.29 2.96
CA GLY A 80 0.38 7.83 4.11
C GLY A 80 -0.29 6.65 4.83
N PRO A 81 0.44 5.58 5.15
CA PRO A 81 -0.14 4.31 5.59
C PRO A 81 -0.93 4.41 6.91
N ARG A 82 -0.52 5.29 7.84
CA ARG A 82 -1.30 5.57 9.06
C ARG A 82 -2.58 6.35 8.78
N LYS A 83 -2.56 7.31 7.85
CA LYS A 83 -3.77 8.08 7.48
C LYS A 83 -4.77 7.16 6.78
N VAL A 84 -4.28 6.24 5.95
CA VAL A 84 -5.09 5.19 5.32
C VAL A 84 -5.76 4.31 6.38
N LEU A 85 -5.03 3.82 7.38
CA LEU A 85 -5.60 3.05 8.48
C LEU A 85 -6.73 3.81 9.20
N VAL A 86 -6.49 5.08 9.57
CA VAL A 86 -7.50 5.93 10.20
C VAL A 86 -8.73 6.08 9.30
N LYS A 87 -8.55 6.37 8.01
CA LYS A 87 -9.65 6.53 7.07
C LYS A 87 -10.51 5.28 6.93
N ILE A 88 -9.88 4.10 6.86
CA ILE A 88 -10.59 2.83 6.79
C ILE A 88 -11.37 2.59 8.08
N PHE A 89 -10.80 2.88 9.25
CA PHE A 89 -11.51 2.74 10.52
C PHE A 89 -12.70 3.71 10.63
N GLU A 90 -12.55 4.96 10.21
CA GLU A 90 -13.65 5.94 10.09
C GLU A 90 -14.74 5.49 9.10
N ALA A 91 -14.40 4.66 8.11
CA ALA A 91 -15.36 4.16 7.14
C ALA A 91 -16.41 3.22 7.76
N PHE A 92 -16.07 2.52 8.85
CA PHE A 92 -17.02 1.69 9.62
C PHE A 92 -18.15 2.52 10.25
N GLY A 93 -17.87 3.79 10.59
CA GLY A 93 -18.86 4.71 11.15
C GLY A 93 -19.26 4.37 12.60
N SER A 94 -20.18 3.42 12.79
CA SER A 94 -20.72 3.08 14.10
C SER A 94 -19.96 1.92 14.76
N ALA A 95 -19.68 2.06 16.06
CA ALA A 95 -19.11 0.98 16.87
C ALA A 95 -20.12 -0.14 17.21
N PHE A 96 -21.41 0.08 16.92
CA PHE A 96 -22.49 -0.86 17.23
C PHE A 96 -23.04 -1.59 16.00
N GLU A 97 -22.63 -1.18 14.80
CA GLU A 97 -23.08 -1.79 13.54
C GLU A 97 -22.01 -2.74 12.99
N PRO A 98 -22.40 -3.87 12.39
CA PRO A 98 -21.45 -4.75 11.74
C PRO A 98 -20.83 -4.07 10.52
N GLY A 99 -19.53 -4.28 10.32
CA GLY A 99 -18.79 -3.83 9.14
C GLY A 99 -17.72 -4.84 8.74
N CYS A 100 -17.33 -4.82 7.48
CA CYS A 100 -16.23 -5.64 6.98
C CYS A 100 -15.33 -4.82 6.04
N ILE A 101 -14.05 -5.18 6.01
CA ILE A 101 -13.10 -4.71 5.00
C ILE A 101 -12.84 -5.90 4.08
N GLN A 102 -13.03 -5.69 2.79
CA GLN A 102 -12.80 -6.69 1.77
C GLN A 102 -12.20 -6.06 0.52
N LEU A 103 -11.42 -6.87 -0.20
CA LEU A 103 -11.05 -6.56 -1.57
C LEU A 103 -12.19 -6.94 -2.49
N LYS A 104 -12.40 -6.16 -3.54
CA LYS A 104 -13.26 -6.52 -4.66
C LYS A 104 -12.56 -6.18 -5.96
N GLU A 105 -12.91 -6.91 -7.01
CA GLU A 105 -12.48 -6.55 -8.35
C GLU A 105 -12.98 -5.14 -8.68
N ALA A 106 -12.07 -4.28 -9.12
CA ALA A 106 -12.38 -2.90 -9.43
C ALA A 106 -12.79 -2.79 -10.90
N ALA A 107 -13.76 -1.92 -11.19
CA ALA A 107 -13.95 -1.46 -12.56
C ALA A 107 -12.66 -0.83 -13.09
N GLU A 108 -12.48 -0.92 -14.41
CA GLU A 108 -11.33 -0.35 -15.11
C GLU A 108 -11.07 1.08 -14.66
N TRP A 109 -9.79 1.40 -14.48
CA TRP A 109 -9.35 2.72 -14.10
C TRP A 109 -8.32 3.17 -15.12
N ASP A 110 -8.72 4.10 -15.99
CA ASP A 110 -7.80 4.71 -16.94
C ASP A 110 -6.81 5.61 -16.18
N VAL A 111 -5.73 4.99 -15.72
CA VAL A 111 -4.68 5.63 -14.96
C VAL A 111 -3.33 5.00 -15.25
N GLU A 112 -2.31 5.83 -15.34
CA GLU A 112 -0.94 5.35 -15.50
C GLU A 112 -0.41 4.83 -14.16
N VAL A 113 0.08 3.59 -14.19
CA VAL A 113 0.74 2.95 -13.04
C VAL A 113 2.24 3.08 -13.19
N TYR A 114 2.88 3.53 -12.12
CA TYR A 114 4.32 3.70 -12.03
C TYR A 114 4.89 2.80 -10.93
N LYS A 115 6.07 2.22 -11.18
CA LYS A 115 6.90 1.59 -10.15
C LYS A 115 8.15 2.41 -9.85
N VAL A 116 8.54 2.46 -8.58
CA VAL A 116 9.70 3.20 -8.08
C VAL A 116 10.21 2.59 -6.77
N PHE A 117 11.32 3.09 -6.23
CA PHE A 117 11.86 2.67 -4.94
C PHE A 117 10.91 2.96 -3.75
N ARG A 118 11.02 2.13 -2.71
CA ARG A 118 10.21 2.25 -1.48
C ARG A 118 10.60 3.46 -0.63
N HIS A 119 9.67 3.93 0.17
CA HIS A 119 9.91 4.88 1.24
C HIS A 119 10.46 4.16 2.48
N ILE A 120 11.78 3.98 2.51
CA ILE A 120 12.51 3.34 3.62
C ILE A 120 13.11 4.42 4.53
N PRO A 121 12.63 4.57 5.79
CA PRO A 121 13.13 5.60 6.70
C PRO A 121 14.51 5.28 7.29
N ASN A 122 14.85 4.00 7.46
CA ASN A 122 16.17 3.56 7.94
C ASN A 122 16.92 2.85 6.81
N LYS A 123 17.74 3.57 6.07
CA LYS A 123 18.47 3.08 4.88
C LYS A 123 19.74 2.30 5.21
N GLU A 124 19.93 1.88 6.46
CA GLU A 124 21.21 1.32 6.92
C GLU A 124 21.26 -0.22 6.91
N LYS A 125 20.11 -0.90 6.81
CA LYS A 125 20.05 -2.37 6.93
C LYS A 125 20.67 -3.09 5.74
N ASP A 126 20.17 -2.77 4.55
CA ASP A 126 20.54 -3.49 3.33
C ASP A 126 20.48 -2.52 2.17
N ARG A 127 21.59 -2.40 1.43
CA ARG A 127 21.71 -1.48 0.31
C ARG A 127 21.12 -2.02 -0.98
N ASP A 128 21.02 -3.34 -1.11
CA ASP A 128 20.59 -4.00 -2.34
C ASP A 128 19.10 -3.79 -2.61
N PHE A 129 18.33 -3.55 -1.54
CA PHE A 129 16.87 -3.39 -1.60
C PHE A 129 16.37 -1.94 -1.50
N ILE A 130 17.27 -0.95 -1.37
CA ILE A 130 16.89 0.46 -1.24
C ILE A 130 16.36 1.03 -2.55
N ASP A 131 17.03 0.73 -3.66
CA ASP A 131 16.69 1.27 -4.99
C ASP A 131 15.80 0.33 -5.82
N LYS A 132 15.40 -0.83 -5.26
CA LYS A 132 14.54 -1.79 -5.96
C LYS A 132 13.12 -1.21 -6.15
N PRO A 133 12.51 -1.39 -7.33
CA PRO A 133 11.24 -0.75 -7.68
C PRO A 133 10.02 -1.48 -7.08
N TYR A 134 9.96 -1.59 -5.74
CA TYR A 134 8.91 -2.29 -5.00
C TYR A 134 7.79 -1.38 -4.47
N ARG A 135 7.72 -0.13 -4.94
CA ARG A 135 6.61 0.78 -4.67
C ARG A 135 5.85 1.05 -5.95
N TYR A 136 4.53 0.95 -5.88
CA TYR A 136 3.62 1.18 -7.01
C TYR A 136 2.73 2.36 -6.69
N LEU A 137 2.56 3.27 -7.64
CA LEU A 137 1.82 4.51 -7.45
C LEU A 137 1.08 4.94 -8.72
N VAL A 138 -0.03 5.65 -8.52
CA VAL A 138 -0.82 6.31 -9.56
C VAL A 138 -1.03 7.78 -9.20
N ASN A 139 -1.29 8.64 -10.18
CA ASN A 139 -1.61 10.05 -9.97
C ASN A 139 -0.62 10.76 -9.02
N LEU A 140 0.68 10.65 -9.31
CA LEU A 140 1.78 11.09 -8.45
C LEU A 140 1.63 12.50 -7.90
N ASP A 141 1.07 13.42 -8.68
CA ASP A 141 0.92 14.81 -8.26
C ASP A 141 -0.09 14.98 -7.11
N ASN A 142 -1.07 14.06 -6.99
CA ASN A 142 -2.03 14.00 -5.89
C ASN A 142 -1.48 13.33 -4.62
N LEU A 143 -0.32 12.69 -4.68
CA LEU A 143 0.29 12.05 -3.52
C LEU A 143 1.01 13.08 -2.63
N ASP A 144 0.78 12.97 -1.32
CA ASP A 144 1.44 13.74 -0.26
C ASP A 144 2.84 13.18 0.01
N ILE A 145 3.72 13.36 -0.97
CA ILE A 145 5.12 12.99 -0.90
C ILE A 145 5.92 14.24 -0.57
N HIS A 146 6.85 14.10 0.39
CA HIS A 146 7.77 15.17 0.77
C HIS A 146 8.39 15.82 -0.48
N LYS A 147 8.37 17.15 -0.58
CA LYS A 147 8.74 17.89 -1.81
C LYS A 147 10.12 17.49 -2.36
N GLY A 148 11.08 17.26 -1.47
CA GLY A 148 12.44 16.81 -1.83
C GLY A 148 12.52 15.39 -2.43
N LEU A 149 11.46 14.58 -2.31
CA LEU A 149 11.40 13.22 -2.86
C LEU A 149 10.65 13.14 -4.19
N LYS A 150 9.81 14.13 -4.54
CA LYS A 150 9.05 14.11 -5.80
C LYS A 150 9.97 14.14 -7.03
N GLY A 151 11.03 14.95 -7.02
CA GLY A 151 12.02 14.99 -8.11
C GLY A 151 12.71 13.64 -8.34
N PRO A 152 13.38 13.07 -7.33
CA PRO A 152 14.01 11.75 -7.44
C PRO A 152 13.06 10.62 -7.84
N ILE A 153 11.78 10.67 -7.42
CA ILE A 153 10.77 9.71 -7.87
C ILE A 153 10.48 9.89 -9.36
N LYS A 154 10.25 11.13 -9.83
CA LYS A 154 9.98 11.39 -11.25
C LYS A 154 11.14 10.95 -12.15
N GLU A 155 12.38 11.06 -11.69
CA GLU A 155 13.57 10.62 -12.43
C GLU A 155 13.71 9.09 -12.52
N LYS A 156 13.33 8.36 -11.46
CA LYS A 156 13.55 6.90 -11.36
C LYS A 156 12.30 6.06 -11.65
N MET A 157 11.12 6.67 -11.68
CA MET A 157 9.87 5.93 -11.88
C MET A 157 9.80 5.34 -13.29
N GLN A 158 9.22 4.15 -13.38
CA GLN A 158 9.02 3.45 -14.64
C GLN A 158 7.52 3.18 -14.80
N ARG A 159 6.97 3.57 -15.94
CA ARG A 159 5.59 3.23 -16.29
C ARG A 159 5.47 1.72 -16.48
N ILE A 160 4.38 1.15 -15.99
CA ILE A 160 4.02 -0.25 -16.19
C ILE A 160 2.97 -0.33 -17.29
N SER A 161 3.13 -1.29 -18.19
CA SER A 161 2.06 -1.75 -19.08
C SER A 161 1.35 -2.92 -18.38
N LEU A 162 0.09 -2.73 -18.02
CA LEU A 162 -0.78 -3.76 -17.45
C LEU A 162 -1.65 -4.39 -18.54
#